data_AF-A0A2P8D2W6-F1
#
_entry.id   AF-A0A2P8D2W6-F1
#
_cell.length_a   1.000
_cell.length_b   1.000
_cell.length_c   1.000
_cell.angle_alpha   90.00
_cell.angle_beta   90.00
_cell.angle_gamma   90.00
#
_symmetry.space_group_name_H-M   'P 1'
#
loop_
_entity.id
_entity.type
_entity.pdbx_description
1 polymer ?
#
loop_
_entity_poly.entity_id
_entity_poly.type
_entity_poly.pdbx_seq_one_letter_code
_entity_poly.pdbx_strand_id
1 'polypeptide(L)'
;MTTGRDFQVWNNDDRGGYSDSYTGPQGQDNLNANDNSLETSEGTWVIIFDDTGYTGNCKKIPPGKYIRSLSETHRHDHSGKEIGNWKNDIQSFILYKQKPAFWDIGADYTQPGKSQLFVLHDGQASVAENDDFMGANRTFTAPFNGPNMSNVGYTTNGINMSGINSISSLKTGPNVWMIIFDKTGAKGNFKKINPNTTEDKLSDWLRTDLNGNKKGNWENEIDSFLLYPAQPGFWTTPYSRAYIDFATLYSLYPSPSGKVTDDDIEYVVGDSTYKIDEPDFQYQSTTQLLSVYLMGDYTLLPTDGWTMYHVYQQHENTGAHNDKAEYDAYFDNNGKLASIQLFQWSSDGAFQVPETVIKSVDLVAWYLGTASSLVSFGVGEEVAGVFIEVFNFVCNVFNKIANAVYKATDNGGQFYFLPVICHTLNRICTTVAKPYNYPAYTNANDPRNNYKMAFSNSGFPTALRDALSGNGSANNWMQSASGKTSTFNQVVEFTYQNNAYRTWYQESSVAAKLGMFVSCKIDCETTDDSKDDHIILLMGFAVPAEGHTPVINFAQVIVQFTDGSNTNIQSGAYNADVINAVYNDLQNKLTGISMNNNQRGRRYIADITKANMNAINACMNYS
;
A
#
# COMPACT_ATOMS: atom_id res chain seq x y z
N MET A 1 -7.35 25.52 -38.01
CA MET A 1 -7.01 24.21 -37.42
C MET A 1 -8.22 23.65 -36.68
N THR A 2 -8.40 22.33 -36.62
CA THR A 2 -9.47 21.71 -35.81
C THR A 2 -9.19 21.89 -34.32
N THR A 3 -10.23 22.17 -33.52
CA THR A 3 -10.14 22.33 -32.07
C THR A 3 -9.51 21.09 -31.39
N GLY A 4 -8.58 21.30 -30.45
CA GLY A 4 -7.93 20.23 -29.69
C GLY A 4 -6.76 19.55 -30.41
N ARG A 5 -6.22 20.14 -31.49
CA ARG A 5 -4.97 19.72 -32.13
C ARG A 5 -3.83 20.69 -31.78
N ASP A 6 -2.58 20.25 -31.88
CA ASP A 6 -1.41 21.12 -31.64
C ASP A 6 -0.63 21.40 -32.92
N PHE A 7 -0.54 20.41 -33.81
CA PHE A 7 0.09 20.52 -35.12
C PHE A 7 -0.73 19.75 -36.14
N GLN A 8 -0.97 20.35 -37.31
CA GLN A 8 -1.71 19.72 -38.39
C GLN A 8 -1.05 20.02 -39.73
N VAL A 9 -0.96 19.01 -40.58
CA VAL A 9 -0.41 19.07 -41.94
C VAL A 9 -1.45 18.55 -42.93
N TRP A 10 -1.41 19.06 -44.16
CA TRP A 10 -2.34 18.70 -45.22
C TRP A 10 -1.61 18.49 -46.53
N ASN A 11 -2.09 17.57 -47.35
CA ASN A 11 -1.44 17.22 -48.61
C ASN A 11 -1.69 18.20 -49.78
N ASN A 12 -2.64 19.11 -49.65
CA ASN A 12 -2.85 20.20 -50.60
C ASN A 12 -2.66 21.59 -49.95
N ASP A 13 -2.66 22.62 -50.80
CA ASP A 13 -2.66 24.00 -50.35
C ASP A 13 -3.92 24.31 -49.54
N ASP A 14 -3.80 25.33 -48.69
CA ASP A 14 -4.90 26.00 -48.01
C ASP A 14 -5.77 25.09 -47.11
N ARG A 15 -5.15 24.15 -46.38
CA ARG A 15 -5.83 23.13 -45.57
C ARG A 15 -6.69 22.15 -46.40
N GLY A 16 -6.37 22.01 -47.69
CA GLY A 16 -7.11 21.12 -48.59
C GLY A 16 -6.64 19.67 -48.51
N GLY A 17 -7.52 18.74 -48.91
CA GLY A 17 -7.19 17.33 -49.05
C GLY A 17 -7.16 16.53 -47.74
N TYR A 18 -6.33 15.50 -47.68
CA TYR A 18 -6.13 14.68 -46.49
C TYR A 18 -5.19 15.38 -45.51
N SER A 19 -5.38 15.10 -44.22
CA SER A 19 -4.60 15.75 -43.16
C SER A 19 -4.16 14.77 -42.09
N ASP A 20 -2.99 15.01 -41.54
CA ASP A 20 -2.53 14.39 -40.31
C ASP A 20 -2.46 15.42 -39.18
N SER A 21 -2.91 15.01 -37.99
CA SER A 21 -3.02 15.88 -36.82
C SER A 21 -2.44 15.24 -35.58
N TYR A 22 -1.69 16.04 -34.83
CA TYR A 22 -0.85 15.64 -33.70
C TYR A 22 -1.20 16.48 -32.46
N THR A 23 -1.00 15.90 -31.28
CA THR A 23 -1.34 16.50 -29.97
C THR A 23 -0.26 16.24 -28.93
N GLY A 24 0.02 17.22 -28.06
CA GLY A 24 1.01 17.13 -26.99
C GLY A 24 2.47 17.06 -27.49
N PRO A 25 3.47 17.21 -26.60
CA PRO A 25 4.88 17.11 -26.96
C PRO A 25 5.23 15.70 -27.47
N GLN A 26 5.77 15.61 -28.69
CA GLN A 26 6.15 14.36 -29.35
C GLN A 26 7.09 14.60 -30.53
N GLY A 27 7.79 13.57 -30.98
CA GLY A 27 8.53 13.58 -32.26
C GLY A 27 8.12 12.42 -33.16
N GLN A 28 8.12 12.67 -34.47
CA GLN A 28 7.90 11.66 -35.52
C GLN A 28 9.14 11.64 -36.41
N ASP A 29 9.87 10.53 -36.37
CA ASP A 29 11.17 10.38 -37.02
C ASP A 29 11.07 9.98 -38.50
N ASN A 30 9.93 9.47 -38.92
CA ASN A 30 9.67 9.04 -40.28
C ASN A 30 8.22 9.30 -40.68
N LEU A 31 8.03 10.26 -41.59
CA LEU A 31 6.77 10.57 -42.22
C LEU A 31 6.84 10.26 -43.71
N ASN A 32 5.71 9.82 -44.27
CA ASN A 32 5.55 9.77 -45.71
C ASN A 32 5.30 11.19 -46.22
N ALA A 33 6.36 11.90 -46.60
CA ALA A 33 6.26 13.30 -47.00
C ALA A 33 5.31 13.51 -48.20
N ASN A 34 4.16 14.10 -47.93
CA ASN A 34 3.15 14.43 -48.93
C ASN A 34 2.47 15.77 -48.63
N ASP A 35 3.03 16.54 -47.70
CA ASP A 35 2.44 17.75 -47.16
C ASP A 35 2.69 18.97 -48.04
N ASN A 36 1.68 19.83 -48.18
CA ASN A 36 1.77 21.09 -48.89
C ASN A 36 1.15 22.27 -48.13
N SER A 37 0.50 22.08 -46.98
CA SER A 37 0.19 23.16 -46.04
C SER A 37 0.24 22.68 -44.59
N LEU A 38 0.44 23.60 -43.64
CA LEU A 38 0.53 23.26 -42.23
C LEU A 38 0.02 24.37 -41.31
N GLU A 39 -0.31 24.01 -40.07
CA GLU A 39 -0.78 24.93 -39.04
C GLU A 39 -0.38 24.43 -37.65
N THR A 40 0.06 25.35 -36.79
CA THR A 40 0.36 25.11 -35.36
C THR A 40 -0.65 25.84 -34.48
N SER A 41 -0.94 25.27 -33.31
CA SER A 41 -1.82 25.88 -32.31
C SER A 41 -1.14 27.03 -31.55
N GLU A 42 -1.94 27.88 -30.90
CA GLU A 42 -1.45 28.86 -29.93
C GLU A 42 -0.70 28.13 -28.79
N GLY A 43 0.56 28.47 -28.57
CA GLY A 43 1.44 27.80 -27.59
C GLY A 43 2.07 26.47 -28.05
N THR A 44 2.23 26.25 -29.36
CA THR A 44 2.94 25.07 -29.91
C THR A 44 4.10 25.49 -30.79
N TRP A 45 5.29 24.93 -30.54
CA TRP A 45 6.48 25.14 -31.35
C TRP A 45 6.80 23.85 -32.11
N VAL A 46 7.10 23.93 -33.41
CA VAL A 46 7.43 22.75 -34.24
C VAL A 46 8.72 22.99 -35.00
N ILE A 47 9.67 22.06 -34.91
CA ILE A 47 10.81 22.01 -35.84
C ILE A 47 10.55 20.86 -36.82
N ILE A 48 10.57 21.18 -38.13
CA ILE A 48 10.44 20.20 -39.21
C ILE A 48 11.80 19.96 -39.87
N PHE A 49 11.98 18.76 -40.41
CA PHE A 49 13.20 18.28 -41.04
C PHE A 49 12.89 17.62 -42.38
N ASP A 50 13.84 17.71 -43.29
CA ASP A 50 13.71 17.15 -44.63
C ASP A 50 14.36 15.78 -44.84
N ASP A 51 14.98 15.24 -43.80
CA ASP A 51 15.38 13.84 -43.71
C ASP A 51 14.71 13.17 -42.49
N THR A 52 14.73 11.84 -42.47
CA THR A 52 14.27 11.06 -41.33
C THR A 52 15.23 11.20 -40.14
N GLY A 53 14.76 10.81 -38.94
CA GLY A 53 15.57 10.81 -37.72
C GLY A 53 16.02 12.20 -37.26
N TYR A 54 15.25 13.25 -37.58
CA TYR A 54 15.54 14.64 -37.16
C TYR A 54 16.87 15.17 -37.74
N THR A 55 17.21 14.71 -38.94
CA THR A 55 18.43 15.10 -39.65
C THR A 55 18.15 15.97 -40.87
N GLY A 56 19.18 16.32 -41.64
CA GLY A 56 19.04 17.20 -42.79
C GLY A 56 18.85 18.67 -42.45
N ASN A 57 18.17 19.38 -43.34
CA ASN A 57 17.84 20.79 -43.24
C ASN A 57 16.57 20.95 -42.39
N CYS A 58 16.48 22.03 -41.62
CA CYS A 58 15.36 22.23 -40.70
C CYS A 58 14.61 23.54 -40.94
N LYS A 59 13.39 23.62 -40.40
CA LYS A 59 12.66 24.89 -40.25
C LYS A 59 11.94 24.96 -38.91
N LYS A 60 12.18 26.04 -38.16
CA LYS A 60 11.44 26.38 -36.93
C LYS A 60 10.11 27.05 -37.29
N ILE A 61 8.99 26.44 -36.90
CA ILE A 61 7.63 26.94 -37.08
C ILE A 61 7.11 27.49 -35.74
N PRO A 62 6.88 28.81 -35.62
CA PRO A 62 6.44 29.42 -34.36
C PRO A 62 4.96 29.12 -34.07
N PRO A 63 4.49 29.37 -32.82
CA PRO A 63 3.10 29.14 -32.44
C PRO A 63 2.09 29.95 -33.24
N GLY A 64 0.87 29.42 -33.38
CA GLY A 64 -0.23 30.04 -34.13
C GLY A 64 0.05 30.23 -35.62
N LYS A 65 1.14 29.64 -36.13
CA LYS A 65 1.56 29.86 -37.51
C LYS A 65 0.76 28.99 -38.45
N TYR A 66 0.09 29.64 -39.39
CA TYR A 66 -0.48 29.03 -40.58
C TYR A 66 0.44 29.25 -41.79
N ILE A 67 0.73 28.17 -42.51
CA ILE A 67 1.43 28.20 -43.81
C ILE A 67 0.48 27.63 -44.85
N ARG A 68 -0.01 28.52 -45.73
CA ARG A 68 -0.98 28.19 -46.77
C ARG A 68 -0.42 27.28 -47.86
N SER A 69 0.84 27.45 -48.22
CA SER A 69 1.51 26.65 -49.25
C SER A 69 2.99 26.44 -48.92
N LEU A 70 3.41 25.19 -48.84
CA LEU A 70 4.81 24.81 -48.68
C LEU A 70 5.58 24.92 -50.00
N SER A 71 4.89 24.97 -51.14
CA SER A 71 5.48 25.28 -52.45
C SER A 71 6.13 26.65 -52.50
N GLU A 72 5.58 27.61 -51.73
CA GLU A 72 6.05 28.99 -51.62
C GLU A 72 6.96 29.21 -50.40
N THR A 73 7.24 28.16 -49.63
CA THR A 73 8.05 28.23 -48.42
C THR A 73 9.44 27.67 -48.72
N HIS A 74 10.42 28.56 -48.84
CA HIS A 74 11.80 28.20 -49.19
C HIS A 74 12.48 27.36 -48.09
N ARG A 75 13.22 26.33 -48.53
CA ARG A 75 14.08 25.48 -47.72
C ARG A 75 15.53 25.94 -47.90
N HIS A 76 16.26 26.05 -46.79
CA HIS A 76 17.63 26.53 -46.76
C HIS A 76 18.52 25.46 -46.13
N ASP A 77 19.76 25.36 -46.61
CA ASP A 77 20.79 24.56 -45.96
C ASP A 77 21.36 25.23 -44.69
N HIS A 78 22.24 24.55 -43.96
CA HIS A 78 22.87 25.07 -42.74
C HIS A 78 23.69 26.35 -42.95
N SER A 79 24.07 26.67 -44.20
CA SER A 79 24.76 27.91 -44.55
C SER A 79 23.80 29.06 -44.84
N GLY A 80 22.48 28.80 -44.86
CA GLY A 80 21.44 29.76 -45.21
C GLY A 80 21.25 29.90 -46.72
N LYS A 81 21.79 29.00 -47.53
CA LYS A 81 21.58 28.99 -48.98
C LYS A 81 20.25 28.29 -49.29
N GLU A 82 19.43 28.91 -50.13
CA GLU A 82 18.20 28.30 -50.63
C GLU A 82 18.50 27.06 -51.49
N ILE A 83 17.84 25.95 -51.19
CA ILE A 83 18.04 24.65 -51.85
C ILE A 83 16.74 24.04 -52.41
N GLY A 84 15.60 24.72 -52.22
CA GLY A 84 14.30 24.28 -52.72
C GLY A 84 13.13 24.87 -51.93
N ASN A 85 11.99 24.18 -51.93
CA ASN A 85 10.85 24.49 -51.08
C ASN A 85 10.53 23.30 -50.15
N TRP A 86 9.50 23.43 -49.32
CA TRP A 86 9.12 22.43 -48.31
C TRP A 86 8.00 21.48 -48.75
N LYS A 87 7.48 21.60 -49.98
CA LYS A 87 6.39 20.75 -50.45
C LYS A 87 6.87 19.30 -50.58
N ASN A 88 6.16 18.37 -49.94
CA ASN A 88 6.48 16.94 -49.92
C ASN A 88 7.90 16.65 -49.38
N ASP A 89 8.46 17.56 -48.60
CA ASP A 89 9.82 17.46 -48.07
C ASP A 89 9.83 17.39 -46.53
N ILE A 90 8.69 17.27 -45.84
CA ILE A 90 8.67 17.08 -44.38
C ILE A 90 8.78 15.58 -44.08
N GLN A 91 9.97 15.13 -43.73
CA GLN A 91 10.27 13.71 -43.45
C GLN A 91 10.27 13.40 -41.94
N SER A 92 10.53 14.38 -41.08
CA SER A 92 10.43 14.21 -39.63
C SER A 92 10.15 15.55 -38.91
N PHE A 93 9.66 15.50 -37.66
CA PHE A 93 9.43 16.71 -36.86
C PHE A 93 9.49 16.45 -35.35
N ILE A 94 9.67 17.53 -34.57
CA ILE A 94 9.49 17.54 -33.12
C ILE A 94 8.56 18.69 -32.72
N LEU A 95 7.60 18.38 -31.86
CA LEU A 95 6.58 19.28 -31.32
C LEU A 95 6.83 19.55 -29.84
N TYR A 96 6.82 20.84 -29.46
CA TYR A 96 6.98 21.30 -28.09
C TYR A 96 5.77 22.12 -27.62
N LYS A 97 5.41 21.95 -26.34
CA LYS A 97 4.38 22.78 -25.66
C LYS A 97 4.97 23.89 -24.80
N GLN A 98 6.30 23.97 -24.75
CA GLN A 98 7.04 25.05 -24.13
C GLN A 98 8.16 25.46 -25.08
N LYS A 99 8.51 26.75 -25.09
CA LYS A 99 9.51 27.28 -26.00
C LYS A 99 10.89 26.66 -25.70
N PRO A 100 11.53 25.95 -26.66
CA PRO A 100 12.88 25.42 -26.45
C PRO A 100 13.92 26.54 -26.25
N ALA A 101 14.94 26.30 -25.43
CA ALA A 101 15.97 27.31 -25.15
C ALA A 101 16.76 27.74 -26.41
N PHE A 102 16.90 26.85 -27.41
CA PHE A 102 17.59 27.14 -28.66
C PHE A 102 16.74 27.93 -29.67
N TRP A 103 15.44 28.15 -29.37
CA TRP A 103 14.49 28.60 -30.37
C TRP A 103 14.88 29.92 -31.03
N ASP A 104 15.30 30.89 -30.21
CA ASP A 104 15.71 32.23 -30.65
C ASP A 104 17.20 32.31 -31.03
N ILE A 105 17.92 31.18 -31.02
CA ILE A 105 19.33 31.13 -31.39
C ILE A 105 19.44 30.87 -32.90
N GLY A 106 20.03 31.82 -33.62
CA GLY A 106 20.25 31.73 -35.06
C GLY A 106 18.96 31.95 -35.87
N ALA A 107 19.01 31.57 -37.14
CA ALA A 107 17.86 31.65 -38.04
C ALA A 107 16.89 30.47 -37.83
N ASP A 108 15.79 30.46 -38.58
CA ASP A 108 14.81 29.37 -38.57
C ASP A 108 15.35 28.08 -39.21
N TYR A 109 16.41 28.16 -40.01
CA TYR A 109 17.14 27.03 -40.61
C TYR A 109 18.38 26.60 -39.81
N THR A 110 18.67 27.23 -38.67
CA THR A 110 19.79 26.81 -37.82
C THR A 110 19.43 25.55 -37.05
N GLN A 111 20.07 24.44 -37.39
CA GLN A 111 19.87 23.16 -36.71
C GLN A 111 20.46 23.22 -35.30
N PRO A 112 19.67 22.94 -34.25
CA PRO A 112 20.20 22.79 -32.90
C PRO A 112 20.98 21.48 -32.78
N GLY A 113 21.88 21.37 -31.79
CA GLY A 113 22.54 20.11 -31.50
C GLY A 113 21.51 19.03 -31.12
N LYS A 114 21.79 17.76 -31.44
CA LYS A 114 20.88 16.63 -31.14
C LYS A 114 20.41 16.61 -29.69
N SER A 115 21.30 16.84 -28.73
CA SER A 115 20.98 16.89 -27.30
C SER A 115 20.06 18.06 -26.91
N GLN A 116 20.01 19.12 -27.72
CA GLN A 116 19.13 20.27 -27.54
C GLN A 116 17.73 20.04 -28.13
N LEU A 117 17.56 19.07 -29.04
CA LEU A 117 16.24 18.71 -29.58
C LEU A 117 15.31 18.11 -28.52
N PHE A 118 15.87 17.53 -27.46
CA PHE A 118 15.13 16.88 -26.38
C PHE A 118 15.47 17.49 -25.01
N VAL A 119 15.19 18.78 -24.85
CA VAL A 119 15.27 19.46 -23.55
C VAL A 119 13.99 19.18 -22.77
N LEU A 120 14.14 18.53 -21.62
CA LEU A 120 13.03 18.26 -20.71
C LEU A 120 12.90 19.41 -19.70
N HIS A 121 11.66 19.79 -19.46
CA HIS A 121 11.31 20.76 -18.43
C HIS A 121 11.07 20.07 -17.09
N ASP A 122 10.81 20.88 -16.07
CA ASP A 122 10.48 20.39 -14.73
C ASP A 122 9.30 19.42 -14.76
N GLY A 123 9.41 18.31 -14.04
CA GLY A 123 8.37 17.29 -14.00
C GLY A 123 8.27 16.44 -15.28
N GLN A 124 9.19 16.53 -16.24
CA GLN A 124 9.12 15.76 -17.49
C GLN A 124 10.12 14.59 -17.57
N ALA A 125 9.71 13.50 -18.21
CA ALA A 125 10.59 12.42 -18.66
C ALA A 125 10.29 12.08 -20.12
N SER A 126 11.28 11.61 -20.87
CA SER A 126 11.09 11.14 -22.24
C SER A 126 11.75 9.80 -22.45
N VAL A 127 11.10 8.98 -23.29
CA VAL A 127 11.62 7.70 -23.77
C VAL A 127 11.58 7.72 -25.30
N ALA A 128 12.55 7.06 -25.92
CA ALA A 128 12.65 6.99 -27.36
C ALA A 128 12.99 5.58 -27.84
N GLU A 129 12.56 5.27 -29.06
CA GLU A 129 12.69 3.96 -29.65
C GLU A 129 14.15 3.56 -29.89
N ASN A 130 14.97 4.51 -30.34
CA ASN A 130 16.35 4.27 -30.72
C ASN A 130 17.32 4.99 -29.77
N ASP A 131 18.61 4.66 -29.90
CA ASP A 131 19.71 5.35 -29.23
C ASP A 131 19.68 6.87 -29.53
N ASP A 132 20.36 7.65 -28.69
CA ASP A 132 20.51 9.11 -28.83
C ASP A 132 19.18 9.89 -28.90
N PHE A 133 18.11 9.35 -28.30
CA PHE A 133 16.76 9.94 -28.34
C PHE A 133 16.14 9.98 -29.74
N MET A 134 16.65 9.14 -30.65
CA MET A 134 16.16 9.05 -32.02
C MET A 134 14.96 8.10 -32.11
N GLY A 135 14.31 8.07 -33.28
CA GLY A 135 13.11 7.25 -33.47
C GLY A 135 11.86 7.88 -32.86
N ALA A 136 10.77 7.12 -32.85
CA ALA A 136 9.55 7.52 -32.18
C ALA A 136 9.84 7.79 -30.70
N ASN A 137 9.42 8.96 -30.21
CA ASN A 137 9.64 9.37 -28.83
C ASN A 137 8.40 10.04 -28.24
N ARG A 138 8.31 9.99 -26.92
CA ARG A 138 7.23 10.62 -26.17
C ARG A 138 7.78 11.26 -24.90
N THR A 139 7.21 12.41 -24.55
CA THR A 139 7.43 13.07 -23.26
C THR A 139 6.21 12.90 -22.37
N PHE A 140 6.46 12.56 -21.11
CA PHE A 140 5.48 12.38 -20.05
C PHE A 140 5.70 13.43 -18.98
N THR A 141 4.65 13.77 -18.26
CA THR A 141 4.71 14.71 -17.12
C THR A 141 4.33 13.95 -15.86
N ALA A 142 5.17 14.03 -14.82
CA ALA A 142 4.90 13.47 -13.52
C ALA A 142 3.77 14.26 -12.81
N PRO A 143 2.92 13.60 -12.00
CA PRO A 143 2.86 12.16 -11.79
C PRO A 143 2.31 11.40 -13.01
N PHE A 144 2.86 10.21 -13.30
CA PHE A 144 2.38 9.39 -14.42
C PHE A 144 2.52 7.89 -14.12
N ASN A 145 1.45 7.15 -14.42
CA ASN A 145 1.44 5.69 -14.39
C ASN A 145 1.44 5.15 -15.83
N GLY A 146 2.52 4.49 -16.24
CA GLY A 146 2.61 3.77 -17.50
C GLY A 146 2.51 2.26 -17.25
N PRO A 147 1.32 1.69 -16.98
CA PRO A 147 1.17 0.29 -16.55
C PRO A 147 1.50 -0.72 -17.66
N ASN A 148 1.48 -0.30 -18.92
CA ASN A 148 1.85 -1.15 -20.05
C ASN A 148 2.33 -0.27 -21.22
N MET A 149 3.57 -0.44 -21.64
CA MET A 149 4.17 0.29 -22.77
C MET A 149 3.47 0.02 -24.12
N SER A 150 2.84 -1.15 -24.29
CA SER A 150 2.03 -1.45 -25.50
C SER A 150 0.86 -0.48 -25.68
N ASN A 151 0.37 0.11 -24.58
CA ASN A 151 -0.72 1.09 -24.58
C ASN A 151 -0.20 2.54 -24.63
N VAL A 152 1.11 2.73 -24.58
CA VAL A 152 1.77 4.03 -24.57
C VAL A 152 2.32 4.33 -25.97
N GLY A 153 1.45 4.82 -26.85
CA GLY A 153 1.79 5.26 -28.21
C GLY A 153 1.61 6.75 -28.46
N TYR A 154 1.64 7.16 -29.71
CA TYR A 154 1.36 8.53 -30.15
C TYR A 154 -0.05 8.63 -30.72
N THR A 155 -0.65 9.81 -30.64
CA THR A 155 -2.00 10.05 -31.17
C THR A 155 -1.89 10.76 -32.52
N THR A 156 -2.34 10.09 -33.59
CA THR A 156 -2.46 10.66 -34.94
C THR A 156 -3.92 10.64 -35.35
N ASN A 157 -4.50 11.78 -35.72
CA ASN A 157 -5.91 11.89 -36.11
C ASN A 157 -6.91 11.40 -35.05
N GLY A 158 -6.52 11.42 -33.77
CA GLY A 158 -7.32 10.90 -32.67
C GLY A 158 -7.26 9.37 -32.50
N ILE A 159 -6.44 8.68 -33.29
CA ILE A 159 -6.16 7.25 -33.17
C ILE A 159 -4.86 7.08 -32.37
N ASN A 160 -4.92 6.27 -31.31
CA ASN A 160 -3.70 5.83 -30.62
C ASN A 160 -2.99 4.80 -31.50
N MET A 161 -1.79 5.11 -31.95
CA MET A 161 -0.93 4.18 -32.67
C MET A 161 -0.24 3.23 -31.68
N SER A 162 0.12 2.03 -32.13
CA SER A 162 0.82 1.03 -31.30
C SER A 162 2.12 1.61 -30.71
N GLY A 163 2.39 1.27 -29.46
CA GLY A 163 3.35 1.94 -28.58
C GLY A 163 4.82 1.95 -29.02
N ILE A 164 5.63 2.72 -28.27
CA ILE A 164 7.09 2.59 -28.28
C ILE A 164 7.42 1.25 -27.61
N ASN A 165 7.35 0.17 -28.38
CA ASN A 165 7.51 -1.21 -27.88
C ASN A 165 8.97 -1.61 -27.69
N SER A 166 9.90 -0.72 -28.03
CA SER A 166 11.32 -0.99 -28.09
C SER A 166 12.02 0.28 -27.62
N ILE A 167 12.18 0.46 -26.30
CA ILE A 167 12.84 1.65 -25.76
C ILE A 167 14.35 1.39 -25.72
N SER A 168 15.13 2.23 -26.41
CA SER A 168 16.59 2.14 -26.42
C SER A 168 17.28 3.35 -25.77
N SER A 169 16.56 4.46 -25.54
CA SER A 169 17.09 5.61 -24.79
C SER A 169 16.03 6.30 -23.95
N LEU A 170 16.46 6.95 -22.85
CA LEU A 170 15.58 7.67 -21.94
C LEU A 170 16.24 8.87 -21.27
N LYS A 171 15.42 9.83 -20.85
CA LYS A 171 15.88 11.02 -20.15
C LYS A 171 14.86 11.47 -19.10
N THR A 172 15.34 11.92 -17.95
CA THR A 172 14.53 12.58 -16.92
C THR A 172 14.94 14.05 -16.80
N GLY A 173 13.96 14.94 -16.67
CA GLY A 173 14.17 16.34 -16.37
C GLY A 173 14.34 16.61 -14.87
N PRO A 174 14.35 17.89 -14.46
CA PRO A 174 14.31 18.28 -13.06
C PRO A 174 13.04 17.75 -12.35
N ASN A 175 13.15 17.47 -11.05
CA ASN A 175 12.06 16.99 -10.18
C ASN A 175 11.24 15.79 -10.72
N VAL A 176 11.88 14.87 -11.47
CA VAL A 176 11.27 13.60 -11.88
C VAL A 176 12.06 12.41 -11.37
N TRP A 177 11.39 11.59 -10.59
CA TRP A 177 11.90 10.31 -10.10
C TRP A 177 11.21 9.19 -10.86
N MET A 178 11.96 8.47 -11.70
CA MET A 178 11.40 7.46 -12.61
C MET A 178 11.79 6.05 -12.17
N ILE A 179 10.84 5.12 -12.20
CA ILE A 179 11.11 3.69 -12.05
C ILE A 179 10.67 2.98 -13.32
N ILE A 180 11.58 2.24 -13.94
CA ILE A 180 11.29 1.36 -15.09
C ILE A 180 11.20 -0.09 -14.63
N PHE A 181 10.38 -0.88 -15.31
CA PHE A 181 10.08 -2.27 -15.00
C PHE A 181 10.10 -3.12 -16.27
N ASP A 182 10.59 -4.36 -16.14
CA ASP A 182 10.66 -5.32 -17.25
C ASP A 182 9.42 -6.20 -17.44
N LYS A 183 8.38 -5.94 -16.65
CA LYS A 183 7.04 -6.49 -16.86
C LYS A 183 5.99 -5.40 -16.74
N THR A 184 4.82 -5.66 -17.28
CA THR A 184 3.65 -4.79 -17.13
C THR A 184 3.18 -4.71 -15.66
N GLY A 185 2.45 -3.64 -15.33
CA GLY A 185 1.85 -3.45 -14.00
C GLY A 185 2.84 -3.10 -12.90
N ALA A 186 3.97 -2.48 -13.24
CA ALA A 186 5.07 -2.21 -12.32
C ALA A 186 5.58 -3.49 -11.63
N LYS A 187 5.76 -4.59 -12.37
CA LYS A 187 6.24 -5.89 -11.85
C LYS A 187 7.61 -6.24 -12.45
N GLY A 188 8.24 -7.28 -11.90
CA GLY A 188 9.50 -7.80 -12.41
C GLY A 188 10.73 -7.05 -11.89
N ASN A 189 11.84 -7.15 -12.64
CA ASN A 189 13.05 -6.41 -12.33
C ASN A 189 12.81 -4.92 -12.59
N PHE A 190 13.53 -4.05 -11.87
CA PHE A 190 13.33 -2.62 -11.98
C PHE A 190 14.63 -1.84 -11.87
N LYS A 191 14.59 -0.58 -12.30
CA LYS A 191 15.65 0.38 -12.07
C LYS A 191 15.07 1.72 -11.65
N LYS A 192 15.63 2.29 -10.57
CA LYS A 192 15.37 3.66 -10.12
C LYS A 192 16.28 4.63 -10.87
N ILE A 193 15.69 5.69 -11.41
CA ILE A 193 16.35 6.70 -12.24
C ILE A 193 16.12 8.06 -11.59
N ASN A 194 17.21 8.71 -11.21
CA ASN A 194 17.17 10.00 -10.52
C ASN A 194 16.79 11.14 -11.49
N PRO A 195 16.36 12.31 -10.98
CA PRO A 195 16.17 13.50 -11.80
C PRO A 195 17.44 13.87 -12.58
N ASN A 196 17.26 14.54 -13.73
CA ASN A 196 18.36 14.95 -14.62
C ASN A 196 19.26 13.82 -15.12
N THR A 197 18.75 12.60 -15.24
CA THR A 197 19.48 11.48 -15.83
C THR A 197 19.28 11.49 -17.34
N THR A 198 20.37 11.32 -18.09
CA THR A 198 20.34 11.19 -19.56
C THR A 198 21.01 9.87 -19.89
N GLU A 199 20.28 8.96 -20.52
CA GLU A 199 20.81 7.70 -21.03
C GLU A 199 20.49 7.60 -22.51
N ASP A 200 21.51 7.84 -23.33
CA ASP A 200 21.44 7.78 -24.78
C ASP A 200 21.48 6.33 -25.30
N LYS A 201 21.88 5.35 -24.48
CA LYS A 201 21.97 3.95 -24.88
C LYS A 201 21.71 2.95 -23.75
N LEU A 202 20.49 2.42 -23.68
CA LEU A 202 20.08 1.46 -22.64
C LEU A 202 20.78 0.10 -22.72
N SER A 203 21.43 -0.23 -23.84
CA SER A 203 22.23 -1.44 -23.94
C SER A 203 23.48 -1.40 -23.06
N ASP A 204 23.91 -0.20 -22.62
CA ASP A 204 25.00 0.00 -21.66
C ASP A 204 24.52 -0.10 -20.19
N TRP A 205 23.21 -0.10 -19.97
CA TRP A 205 22.62 -0.22 -18.63
C TRP A 205 22.33 -1.66 -18.26
N LEU A 206 23.07 -2.17 -17.27
CA LEU A 206 22.85 -3.49 -16.70
C LEU A 206 21.44 -3.63 -16.09
N ARG A 207 20.73 -4.70 -16.47
CA ARG A 207 19.50 -5.15 -15.81
C ARG A 207 19.83 -6.25 -14.83
N THR A 208 19.44 -6.06 -13.57
CA THR A 208 19.67 -7.00 -12.46
C THR A 208 18.37 -7.30 -11.74
N ASP A 209 18.28 -8.47 -11.12
CA ASP A 209 17.23 -8.73 -10.13
C ASP A 209 17.49 -8.01 -8.81
N LEU A 210 16.54 -8.12 -7.86
CA LEU A 210 16.61 -7.56 -6.52
C LEU A 210 17.86 -7.99 -5.74
N ASN A 211 18.42 -9.17 -6.05
CA ASN A 211 19.64 -9.70 -5.43
C ASN A 211 20.92 -9.23 -6.13
N GLY A 212 20.80 -8.38 -7.16
CA GLY A 212 21.91 -7.89 -7.96
C GLY A 212 22.41 -8.87 -9.03
N ASN A 213 21.72 -9.99 -9.28
CA ASN A 213 22.14 -10.92 -10.33
C ASN A 213 21.80 -10.36 -11.70
N LYS A 214 22.78 -10.37 -12.62
CA LYS A 214 22.61 -9.93 -14.01
C LYS A 214 21.53 -10.74 -14.73
N LYS A 215 20.59 -10.05 -15.36
CA LYS A 215 19.55 -10.59 -16.25
C LYS A 215 19.68 -10.15 -17.71
N GLY A 216 20.48 -9.13 -17.98
CA GLY A 216 20.67 -8.59 -19.33
C GLY A 216 21.03 -7.10 -19.28
N ASN A 217 20.55 -6.35 -20.25
CA ASN A 217 20.52 -4.88 -20.24
C ASN A 217 19.05 -4.40 -20.29
N TRP A 218 18.85 -3.08 -20.38
CA TRP A 218 17.53 -2.46 -20.37
C TRP A 218 16.99 -2.12 -21.77
N GLU A 219 17.77 -2.30 -22.82
CA GLU A 219 17.37 -2.03 -24.21
C GLU A 219 16.21 -2.95 -24.60
N ASN A 220 15.08 -2.37 -25.01
CA ASN A 220 13.87 -3.08 -25.42
C ASN A 220 13.23 -3.97 -24.34
N GLU A 221 13.59 -3.77 -23.07
CA GLU A 221 13.16 -4.59 -21.94
C GLU A 221 12.28 -3.78 -20.96
N ILE A 222 11.78 -2.61 -21.34
CA ILE A 222 10.91 -1.77 -20.49
C ILE A 222 9.45 -1.98 -20.90
N ASP A 223 8.68 -2.62 -20.03
CA ASP A 223 7.27 -2.95 -20.25
C ASP A 223 6.32 -2.06 -19.45
N SER A 224 6.79 -1.44 -18.37
CA SER A 224 6.03 -0.42 -17.62
C SER A 224 6.94 0.55 -16.88
N PHE A 225 6.40 1.70 -16.50
CA PHE A 225 7.15 2.70 -15.72
C PHE A 225 6.24 3.58 -14.87
N LEU A 226 6.83 4.20 -13.85
CA LEU A 226 6.20 5.15 -12.95
C LEU A 226 7.02 6.43 -12.88
N LEU A 227 6.36 7.59 -12.90
CA LEU A 227 6.99 8.91 -12.71
C LEU A 227 6.44 9.59 -11.46
N TYR A 228 7.31 9.89 -10.51
CA TYR A 228 6.97 10.63 -9.30
C TYR A 228 7.47 12.08 -9.39
N PRO A 229 6.65 13.07 -8.98
CA PRO A 229 7.01 14.49 -8.98
C PRO A 229 7.91 14.88 -7.78
N ALA A 230 8.05 13.98 -6.81
CA ALA A 230 8.90 14.14 -5.63
C ALA A 230 9.54 12.78 -5.30
N GLN A 231 10.64 12.81 -4.54
CA GLN A 231 11.34 11.58 -4.17
C GLN A 231 10.44 10.72 -3.27
N PRO A 232 10.08 9.49 -3.67
CA PRO A 232 9.35 8.58 -2.80
C PRO A 232 10.15 8.23 -1.54
N GLY A 233 9.48 8.02 -0.40
CA GLY A 233 10.13 7.65 0.86
C GLY A 233 10.93 6.34 0.79
N PHE A 234 10.51 5.40 -0.05
CA PHE A 234 11.25 4.16 -0.33
C PHE A 234 12.43 4.33 -1.29
N TRP A 235 12.72 5.53 -1.81
CA TRP A 235 13.72 5.69 -2.87
C TRP A 235 15.12 5.22 -2.46
N THR A 236 15.50 5.41 -1.20
CA THR A 236 16.80 5.00 -0.66
C THR A 236 16.87 3.52 -0.23
N THR A 237 15.76 2.79 -0.30
CA THR A 237 15.73 1.34 -0.02
C THR A 237 16.13 0.56 -1.28
N PRO A 238 16.47 -0.74 -1.18
CA PRO A 238 16.68 -1.56 -2.38
C PRO A 238 15.39 -1.83 -3.16
N TYR A 239 14.20 -1.49 -2.65
CA TYR A 239 12.90 -1.86 -3.22
C TYR A 239 12.26 -0.77 -4.08
N SER A 240 11.46 -1.13 -5.08
CA SER A 240 10.75 -0.20 -5.99
C SER A 240 9.51 0.46 -5.38
N ARG A 241 9.14 0.08 -4.15
CA ARG A 241 7.89 0.44 -3.49
C ARG A 241 8.01 0.31 -1.97
N ALA A 242 6.94 0.67 -1.28
CA ALA A 242 6.70 0.23 0.09
C ALA A 242 6.62 -1.30 0.10
N TYR A 243 7.65 -1.98 0.60
CA TYR A 243 7.84 -3.42 0.47
C TYR A 243 7.57 -4.17 1.77
N ILE A 244 6.73 -5.20 1.71
CA ILE A 244 6.55 -6.16 2.81
C ILE A 244 7.71 -7.15 2.76
N ASP A 245 8.63 -7.07 3.72
CA ASP A 245 9.65 -8.10 3.89
C ASP A 245 9.04 -9.35 4.53
N PHE A 246 8.67 -10.31 3.69
CA PHE A 246 8.03 -11.54 4.12
C PHE A 246 8.91 -12.36 5.07
N ALA A 247 10.24 -12.36 4.89
CA ALA A 247 11.12 -13.10 5.77
C ALA A 247 11.13 -12.51 7.18
N THR A 248 11.13 -11.18 7.28
CA THR A 248 10.93 -10.49 8.56
C THR A 248 9.53 -10.77 9.10
N LEU A 249 8.48 -10.67 8.27
CA LEU A 249 7.09 -10.94 8.67
C LEU A 249 6.93 -12.33 9.30
N TYR A 250 7.42 -13.36 8.60
CA TYR A 250 7.43 -14.75 9.05
C TYR A 250 8.09 -14.90 10.44
N SER A 251 9.21 -14.22 10.67
CA SER A 251 9.92 -14.27 11.95
C SER A 251 9.19 -13.60 13.12
N LEU A 252 8.19 -12.75 12.84
CA LEU A 252 7.36 -12.09 13.87
C LEU A 252 6.21 -12.96 14.36
N TYR A 253 5.97 -14.11 13.73
CA TYR A 253 5.00 -15.09 14.21
C TYR A 253 5.63 -16.06 15.19
N PRO A 254 4.88 -16.46 16.22
CA PRO A 254 5.46 -17.27 17.28
C PRO A 254 5.37 -18.76 16.92
N SER A 255 6.55 -19.39 16.75
CA SER A 255 6.68 -20.83 16.41
C SER A 255 5.87 -21.26 15.17
N PRO A 256 6.10 -20.64 14.00
CA PRO A 256 5.47 -21.10 12.76
C PRO A 256 5.86 -22.56 12.46
N SER A 257 4.92 -23.33 11.91
CA SER A 257 5.08 -24.76 11.62
C SER A 257 5.73 -25.06 10.26
N GLY A 258 5.66 -24.12 9.31
CA GLY A 258 6.23 -24.22 7.96
C GLY A 258 7.68 -23.72 7.84
N LYS A 259 8.09 -23.32 6.64
CA LYS A 259 9.33 -22.57 6.37
C LYS A 259 8.99 -21.26 5.67
N VAL A 260 9.88 -20.27 5.82
CA VAL A 260 9.76 -18.98 5.11
C VAL A 260 9.66 -19.10 3.58
N THR A 261 10.07 -20.22 2.99
CA THR A 261 10.03 -20.49 1.54
C THR A 261 8.73 -21.11 1.07
N ASP A 262 7.78 -21.38 1.97
CA ASP A 262 6.51 -22.02 1.64
C ASP A 262 5.46 -20.98 1.17
N ASP A 263 5.86 -19.70 1.09
CA ASP A 263 5.05 -18.53 0.73
C ASP A 263 3.80 -18.37 1.63
N ASP A 264 3.84 -18.97 2.82
CA ASP A 264 2.82 -18.88 3.85
C ASP A 264 3.40 -18.92 5.28
N ILE A 265 2.57 -18.57 6.24
CA ILE A 265 2.84 -18.62 7.68
C ILE A 265 1.73 -19.44 8.32
N GLU A 266 2.03 -20.69 8.66
CA GLU A 266 1.14 -21.53 9.45
C GLU A 266 1.57 -21.52 10.93
N TYR A 267 0.63 -21.32 11.85
CA TYR A 267 0.86 -21.45 13.28
C TYR A 267 -0.41 -21.84 14.04
N VAL A 268 -0.25 -22.34 15.26
CA VAL A 268 -1.34 -22.87 16.09
C VAL A 268 -1.61 -21.94 17.26
N VAL A 269 -2.87 -21.56 17.46
CA VAL A 269 -3.34 -20.88 18.69
C VAL A 269 -4.55 -21.63 19.23
N GLY A 270 -4.49 -22.00 20.50
CA GLY A 270 -5.48 -22.89 21.11
C GLY A 270 -5.61 -24.22 20.36
N ASP A 271 -6.83 -24.54 19.97
CA ASP A 271 -7.18 -25.73 19.19
C ASP A 271 -7.20 -25.52 17.68
N SER A 272 -6.86 -24.32 17.21
CA SER A 272 -6.97 -23.92 15.80
C SER A 272 -5.63 -23.72 15.11
N THR A 273 -5.62 -23.97 13.81
CA THR A 273 -4.49 -23.66 12.92
C THR A 273 -4.86 -22.45 12.07
N TYR A 274 -3.96 -21.49 12.00
CA TYR A 274 -4.10 -20.31 11.17
C TYR A 274 -3.01 -20.31 10.11
N LYS A 275 -3.39 -19.99 8.88
CA LYS A 275 -2.48 -19.84 7.75
C LYS A 275 -2.62 -18.43 7.18
N ILE A 276 -1.49 -17.77 6.96
CA ILE A 276 -1.42 -16.44 6.36
C ILE A 276 -0.53 -16.53 5.14
N ASP A 277 -1.07 -16.29 3.96
CA ASP A 277 -0.28 -16.31 2.73
C ASP A 277 0.63 -15.07 2.67
N GLU A 278 1.75 -15.15 1.95
CA GLU A 278 2.57 -13.98 1.64
C GLU A 278 1.69 -12.87 1.03
N PRO A 279 1.69 -11.64 1.60
CA PRO A 279 0.91 -10.55 1.04
C PRO A 279 1.28 -10.28 -0.43
N ASP A 280 0.32 -10.47 -1.34
CA ASP A 280 0.56 -10.41 -2.78
C ASP A 280 0.49 -8.97 -3.30
N PHE A 281 1.53 -8.52 -3.98
CA PHE A 281 1.53 -7.21 -4.63
C PHE A 281 0.56 -7.16 -5.82
N GLN A 282 -0.42 -6.26 -5.72
CA GLN A 282 -1.39 -6.04 -6.79
C GLN A 282 -1.02 -4.84 -7.65
N TYR A 283 -0.93 -3.65 -7.05
CA TYR A 283 -0.82 -2.39 -7.79
C TYR A 283 0.08 -1.37 -7.10
N GLN A 284 0.66 -0.47 -7.90
CA GLN A 284 1.40 0.70 -7.46
C GLN A 284 0.97 1.90 -8.29
N SER A 285 0.85 3.07 -7.65
CA SER A 285 0.43 4.32 -8.29
C SER A 285 1.30 5.49 -7.85
N THR A 286 1.45 6.46 -8.75
CA THR A 286 2.06 7.79 -8.55
C THR A 286 1.00 8.87 -8.31
N THR A 287 -0.27 8.51 -8.43
CA THR A 287 -1.45 9.38 -8.29
C THR A 287 -2.46 8.73 -7.35
N GLN A 288 -3.42 9.52 -6.88
CA GLN A 288 -4.56 8.99 -6.13
C GLN A 288 -5.33 7.91 -6.91
N LEU A 289 -5.59 8.12 -8.20
CA LEU A 289 -6.42 7.28 -9.07
C LEU A 289 -5.58 6.59 -10.17
N LEU A 290 -5.74 5.28 -10.35
CA LEU A 290 -5.10 4.52 -11.44
C LEU A 290 -5.94 4.48 -12.73
N SER A 291 -7.28 4.43 -12.64
CA SER A 291 -8.22 4.61 -13.76
C SER A 291 -9.68 4.67 -13.27
N VAL A 292 -10.63 5.01 -14.14
CA VAL A 292 -12.09 4.96 -13.88
C VAL A 292 -12.68 3.53 -13.82
N TYR A 293 -11.91 2.48 -14.10
CA TYR A 293 -12.41 1.10 -14.23
C TYR A 293 -12.08 0.17 -13.06
N LEU A 294 -11.29 0.63 -12.09
CA LEU A 294 -11.04 -0.17 -10.90
C LEU A 294 -12.18 0.04 -9.89
N MET A 295 -12.70 -1.04 -9.31
CA MET A 295 -13.88 -1.03 -8.41
C MET A 295 -13.61 -0.50 -6.98
N GLY A 296 -12.51 0.24 -6.77
CA GLY A 296 -12.10 0.75 -5.46
C GLY A 296 -12.50 2.21 -5.22
N ASP A 297 -12.66 2.58 -3.94
CA ASP A 297 -12.78 3.99 -3.56
C ASP A 297 -11.38 4.56 -3.30
N TYR A 298 -10.92 5.37 -4.26
CA TYR A 298 -9.59 5.98 -4.24
C TYR A 298 -9.59 7.39 -3.63
N THR A 299 -10.74 7.95 -3.26
CA THR A 299 -10.89 9.37 -2.89
C THR A 299 -10.06 9.79 -1.68
N LEU A 300 -9.63 8.84 -0.85
CA LEU A 300 -8.86 9.05 0.37
C LEU A 300 -7.43 8.49 0.29
N LEU A 301 -7.04 7.85 -0.81
CA LEU A 301 -5.66 7.43 -0.97
C LEU A 301 -4.73 8.65 -1.16
N PRO A 302 -3.44 8.53 -0.78
CA PRO A 302 -2.49 9.63 -0.92
C PRO A 302 -2.43 10.15 -2.36
N THR A 303 -2.48 11.47 -2.50
CA THR A 303 -2.47 12.13 -3.82
C THR A 303 -1.15 11.97 -4.57
N ASP A 304 -0.08 11.73 -3.83
CA ASP A 304 1.29 11.52 -4.31
C ASP A 304 1.63 10.05 -4.61
N GLY A 305 0.67 9.14 -4.45
CA GLY A 305 0.81 7.73 -4.82
C GLY A 305 0.81 6.75 -3.65
N TRP A 306 0.69 5.47 -3.99
CA TRP A 306 0.44 4.39 -3.04
C TRP A 306 0.81 3.02 -3.62
N THR A 307 0.93 2.01 -2.75
CA THR A 307 1.19 0.59 -3.08
C THR A 307 0.13 -0.28 -2.42
N MET A 308 -0.44 -1.24 -3.15
CA MET A 308 -1.48 -2.14 -2.67
C MET A 308 -0.98 -3.58 -2.61
N TYR A 309 -1.25 -4.23 -1.49
CA TYR A 309 -1.07 -5.66 -1.27
C TYR A 309 -2.39 -6.33 -0.95
N HIS A 310 -2.65 -7.49 -1.52
CA HIS A 310 -3.74 -8.35 -1.12
C HIS A 310 -3.26 -9.27 0.01
N VAL A 311 -4.01 -9.36 1.09
CA VAL A 311 -3.72 -10.21 2.24
C VAL A 311 -4.80 -11.26 2.36
N TYR A 312 -4.38 -12.52 2.46
CA TYR A 312 -5.27 -13.66 2.55
C TYR A 312 -4.91 -14.52 3.77
N GLN A 313 -5.93 -14.93 4.52
CA GLN A 313 -5.78 -15.70 5.74
C GLN A 313 -6.83 -16.81 5.81
N GLN A 314 -6.43 -17.96 6.34
CA GLN A 314 -7.28 -19.11 6.57
C GLN A 314 -7.24 -19.55 8.03
N HIS A 315 -8.35 -20.11 8.47
CA HIS A 315 -8.52 -20.72 9.77
C HIS A 315 -9.07 -22.14 9.58
N GLU A 316 -8.34 -23.12 10.10
CA GLU A 316 -8.74 -24.53 10.15
C GLU A 316 -8.97 -24.95 11.60
N ASN A 317 -10.17 -25.43 11.89
CA ASN A 317 -10.52 -25.98 13.21
C ASN A 317 -10.62 -27.51 13.22
N THR A 318 -10.77 -28.08 14.42
CA THR A 318 -10.92 -29.53 14.63
C THR A 318 -12.17 -30.14 13.97
N GLY A 319 -13.13 -29.31 13.55
CA GLY A 319 -14.32 -29.72 12.80
C GLY A 319 -14.13 -29.80 11.29
N ALA A 320 -12.92 -29.53 10.78
CA ALA A 320 -12.61 -29.40 9.35
C ALA A 320 -13.40 -28.28 8.64
N HIS A 321 -13.73 -27.20 9.37
CA HIS A 321 -14.26 -25.98 8.79
C HIS A 321 -13.12 -25.06 8.36
N ASN A 322 -13.25 -24.47 7.18
CA ASN A 322 -12.28 -23.58 6.57
C ASN A 322 -12.87 -22.17 6.48
N ASP A 323 -12.60 -21.35 7.50
CA ASP A 323 -12.94 -19.93 7.45
C ASP A 323 -11.81 -19.17 6.75
N LYS A 324 -12.17 -18.15 5.97
CA LYS A 324 -11.22 -17.35 5.19
C LYS A 324 -11.51 -15.88 5.39
N ALA A 325 -10.44 -15.09 5.49
CA ALA A 325 -10.51 -13.64 5.52
C ALA A 325 -9.51 -13.08 4.52
N GLU A 326 -9.96 -12.11 3.73
CA GLU A 326 -9.11 -11.43 2.74
C GLU A 326 -9.38 -9.93 2.73
N TYR A 327 -8.36 -9.14 2.43
CA TYR A 327 -8.45 -7.69 2.34
C TYR A 327 -7.27 -7.09 1.58
N ASP A 328 -7.46 -5.89 1.04
CA ASP A 328 -6.42 -5.12 0.38
C ASP A 328 -5.83 -4.06 1.32
N ALA A 329 -4.51 -4.06 1.48
CA ALA A 329 -3.76 -3.09 2.27
C ALA A 329 -3.01 -2.09 1.40
N TYR A 330 -3.30 -0.81 1.60
CA TYR A 330 -2.72 0.31 0.86
C TYR A 330 -1.69 1.03 1.72
N PHE A 331 -0.50 1.25 1.17
CA PHE A 331 0.60 1.96 1.81
C PHE A 331 0.97 3.20 1.02
N ASP A 332 1.30 4.30 1.71
CA ASP A 332 1.87 5.48 1.07
C ASP A 332 3.31 5.23 0.59
N ASN A 333 3.88 6.20 -0.13
CA ASN A 333 5.27 6.11 -0.61
C ASN A 333 6.33 6.09 0.52
N ASN A 334 5.93 6.33 1.77
CA ASN A 334 6.78 6.27 2.96
C ASN A 334 6.65 4.94 3.72
N GLY A 335 5.80 4.02 3.25
CA GLY A 335 5.53 2.74 3.90
C GLY A 335 4.57 2.82 5.08
N LYS A 336 3.80 3.90 5.23
CA LYS A 336 2.72 4.00 6.21
C LYS A 336 1.45 3.40 5.65
N LEU A 337 0.69 2.68 6.47
CA LEU A 337 -0.64 2.20 6.10
C LEU A 337 -1.58 3.40 5.88
N ALA A 338 -2.13 3.49 4.68
CA ALA A 338 -3.06 4.54 4.27
C ALA A 338 -4.52 4.08 4.34
N SER A 339 -4.81 2.82 3.95
CA SER A 339 -6.17 2.28 3.93
C SER A 339 -6.15 0.75 3.92
N ILE A 340 -7.23 0.13 4.40
CA ILE A 340 -7.58 -1.26 4.12
C ILE A 340 -8.92 -1.23 3.39
N GLN A 341 -9.08 -2.03 2.34
CA GLN A 341 -10.33 -2.10 1.57
C GLN A 341 -10.67 -3.56 1.22
N LEU A 342 -11.87 -3.77 0.69
CA LEU A 342 -12.34 -5.07 0.17
C LEU A 342 -12.17 -6.20 1.20
N PHE A 343 -12.59 -5.93 2.44
CA PHE A 343 -12.53 -6.94 3.48
C PHE A 343 -13.65 -7.96 3.25
N GLN A 344 -13.28 -9.18 2.90
CA GLN A 344 -14.21 -10.28 2.72
C GLN A 344 -13.98 -11.36 3.77
N TRP A 345 -15.08 -11.99 4.18
CA TRP A 345 -15.06 -13.16 5.03
C TRP A 345 -15.95 -14.24 4.43
N SER A 346 -15.41 -15.43 4.27
CA SER A 346 -16.18 -16.62 3.90
C SER A 346 -16.03 -17.68 4.97
N SER A 347 -17.13 -18.34 5.30
CA SER A 347 -17.16 -19.44 6.25
C SER A 347 -17.87 -20.64 5.66
N ASP A 348 -17.16 -21.75 5.53
CA ASP A 348 -17.72 -23.04 5.07
C ASP A 348 -18.35 -23.85 6.24
N GLY A 349 -18.60 -23.20 7.40
CA GLY A 349 -19.19 -23.79 8.62
C GLY A 349 -20.58 -23.24 8.99
N ALA A 350 -21.00 -23.42 10.25
CA ALA A 350 -22.29 -22.93 10.80
C ALA A 350 -22.39 -21.39 10.91
N PHE A 351 -21.38 -20.68 10.41
CA PHE A 351 -21.23 -19.23 10.45
C PHE A 351 -21.72 -18.61 9.14
N GLN A 352 -22.47 -17.51 9.21
CA GLN A 352 -22.77 -16.66 8.08
C GLN A 352 -22.64 -15.20 8.53
N VAL A 353 -21.60 -14.49 8.07
CA VAL A 353 -21.59 -13.02 8.17
C VAL A 353 -22.54 -12.50 7.11
N PRO A 354 -23.57 -11.71 7.46
CA PRO A 354 -24.44 -11.13 6.46
C PRO A 354 -23.64 -10.30 5.45
N GLU A 355 -23.90 -10.48 4.16
CA GLU A 355 -23.24 -9.74 3.07
C GLU A 355 -23.35 -8.21 3.24
N THR A 356 -24.42 -7.74 3.90
CA THR A 356 -24.61 -6.33 4.27
C THR A 356 -23.61 -5.82 5.31
N VAL A 357 -23.15 -6.69 6.22
CA VAL A 357 -22.09 -6.35 7.19
C VAL A 357 -20.75 -6.32 6.49
N ILE A 358 -20.46 -7.28 5.62
CA ILE A 358 -19.25 -7.30 4.77
C ILE A 358 -19.16 -5.99 3.97
N LYS A 359 -20.22 -5.63 3.24
CA LYS A 359 -20.35 -4.35 2.52
C LYS A 359 -20.24 -3.12 3.42
N SER A 360 -20.61 -3.22 4.71
CA SER A 360 -20.47 -2.11 5.66
C SER A 360 -19.06 -2.00 6.25
N VAL A 361 -18.32 -3.10 6.38
CA VAL A 361 -16.90 -3.12 6.75
C VAL A 361 -16.11 -2.51 5.60
N ASP A 362 -16.42 -2.87 4.35
CA ASP A 362 -15.91 -2.19 3.15
C ASP A 362 -16.15 -0.67 3.20
N LEU A 363 -17.33 -0.25 3.68
CA LEU A 363 -17.70 1.17 3.79
C LEU A 363 -17.10 1.92 5.00
N VAL A 364 -16.60 1.23 6.04
CA VAL A 364 -16.09 1.85 7.29
C VAL A 364 -14.61 1.59 7.56
N ALA A 365 -13.99 0.64 6.85
CA ALA A 365 -12.55 0.65 6.62
C ALA A 365 -12.07 1.96 5.93
N TRP A 366 -13.04 2.79 5.51
CA TRP A 366 -12.97 4.20 5.13
C TRP A 366 -12.50 5.20 6.23
N TYR A 367 -12.20 4.78 7.46
CA TYR A 367 -11.87 5.72 8.55
C TYR A 367 -10.41 6.20 8.61
N LEU A 368 -9.89 6.78 7.52
CA LEU A 368 -8.75 7.71 7.53
C LEU A 368 -8.95 8.87 6.53
N GLY A 369 -10.18 9.39 6.46
CA GLY A 369 -10.58 10.44 5.51
C GLY A 369 -10.90 11.81 6.08
N THR A 370 -10.68 12.07 7.37
CA THR A 370 -10.84 13.41 7.96
C THR A 370 -9.79 13.68 9.02
N ALA A 371 -8.56 13.98 8.60
CA ALA A 371 -7.66 14.79 9.39
C ALA A 371 -6.98 15.80 8.47
N SER A 372 -7.70 16.89 8.19
CA SER A 372 -7.16 18.19 7.81
C SER A 372 -6.26 18.80 8.93
N SER A 373 -5.57 17.97 9.72
CA SER A 373 -4.84 18.31 10.94
C SER A 373 -3.49 17.57 11.08
N LEU A 374 -2.93 17.03 9.99
CA LEU A 374 -1.50 16.68 9.91
C LEU A 374 -0.58 17.92 9.85
N VAL A 375 -1.11 19.12 10.10
CA VAL A 375 -0.34 20.36 10.22
C VAL A 375 -0.04 20.63 11.70
N SER A 376 1.25 20.51 12.00
CA SER A 376 1.98 20.85 13.24
C SER A 376 1.64 20.03 14.48
N PHE A 377 2.45 19.03 14.78
CA PHE A 377 3.05 18.95 16.12
C PHE A 377 4.52 18.56 15.99
N GLY A 378 5.36 19.40 16.56
CA GLY A 378 6.80 19.33 16.45
C GLY A 378 7.37 18.08 17.12
N VAL A 379 8.62 17.81 16.78
CA VAL A 379 9.51 16.80 17.34
C VAL A 379 9.25 16.56 18.84
N GLY A 380 8.54 15.47 19.13
CA GLY A 380 8.22 15.01 20.49
C GLY A 380 6.74 14.68 20.72
N GLU A 381 6.17 13.66 20.05
CA GLU A 381 4.86 13.03 20.35
C GLU A 381 4.44 11.93 19.33
N GLU A 382 5.08 11.85 18.17
CA GLU A 382 4.71 10.99 17.00
C GLU A 382 4.72 9.45 17.18
N VAL A 383 4.96 8.95 18.38
CA VAL A 383 5.02 7.51 18.66
C VAL A 383 3.63 6.92 18.96
N ALA A 384 2.85 7.60 19.79
CA ALA A 384 1.54 7.13 20.20
C ALA A 384 0.51 7.22 19.05
N GLY A 385 0.58 8.25 18.19
CA GLY A 385 -0.40 8.51 17.13
C GLY A 385 -0.56 7.38 16.11
N VAL A 386 0.54 6.90 15.51
CA VAL A 386 0.50 5.84 14.49
C VAL A 386 0.03 4.50 15.05
N PHE A 387 0.44 4.17 16.27
CA PHE A 387 0.00 2.96 16.97
C PHE A 387 -1.51 3.01 17.31
N ILE A 388 -1.98 4.17 17.79
CA ILE A 388 -3.40 4.42 18.07
C ILE A 388 -4.24 4.34 16.79
N GLU A 389 -3.73 4.84 15.65
CA GLU A 389 -4.42 4.78 14.35
C GLU A 389 -4.60 3.33 13.85
N VAL A 390 -3.53 2.54 13.83
CA VAL A 390 -3.60 1.10 13.46
C VAL A 390 -4.54 0.35 14.40
N PHE A 391 -4.50 0.64 15.71
CA PHE A 391 -5.42 0.00 16.65
C PHE A 391 -6.88 0.40 16.49
N ASN A 392 -7.17 1.69 16.33
CA ASN A 392 -8.55 2.16 16.17
C ASN A 392 -9.18 1.53 14.92
N PHE A 393 -8.41 1.42 13.83
CA PHE A 393 -8.81 0.69 12.64
C PHE A 393 -9.10 -0.79 12.96
N VAL A 394 -8.13 -1.47 13.57
CA VAL A 394 -8.24 -2.87 13.98
C VAL A 394 -9.47 -3.11 14.85
N CYS A 395 -9.73 -2.26 15.84
CA CYS A 395 -10.93 -2.28 16.66
C CYS A 395 -12.20 -2.04 15.88
N ASN A 396 -12.22 -1.11 14.93
CA ASN A 396 -13.43 -0.85 14.13
C ASN A 396 -13.81 -2.03 13.26
N VAL A 397 -12.83 -2.68 12.62
CA VAL A 397 -13.03 -3.94 11.87
C VAL A 397 -13.51 -5.04 12.81
N PHE A 398 -12.79 -5.21 13.92
CA PHE A 398 -13.11 -6.17 14.98
C PHE A 398 -14.56 -6.00 15.49
N ASN A 399 -14.99 -4.76 15.76
CA ASN A 399 -16.33 -4.41 16.24
C ASN A 399 -17.43 -4.75 15.26
N LYS A 400 -17.21 -4.51 13.98
CA LYS A 400 -18.23 -4.78 12.97
C LYS A 400 -18.41 -6.26 12.73
N ILE A 401 -17.33 -7.02 12.68
CA ILE A 401 -17.41 -8.47 12.44
C ILE A 401 -17.98 -9.16 13.69
N ALA A 402 -17.53 -8.78 14.89
CA ALA A 402 -17.99 -9.41 16.13
C ALA A 402 -19.51 -9.23 16.40
N ASN A 403 -20.10 -8.10 15.97
CA ASN A 403 -21.55 -7.89 16.07
C ASN A 403 -22.38 -8.75 15.09
N ALA A 404 -21.73 -9.30 14.06
CA ALA A 404 -22.36 -10.10 13.02
C ALA A 404 -22.12 -11.61 13.19
N VAL A 405 -21.25 -12.00 14.12
CA VAL A 405 -20.98 -13.38 14.51
C VAL A 405 -22.26 -13.98 15.15
N TYR A 406 -22.93 -14.89 14.43
CA TYR A 406 -24.18 -15.49 14.88
C TYR A 406 -23.98 -16.64 15.91
N LYS A 407 -25.02 -16.84 16.72
CA LYS A 407 -25.08 -17.38 18.08
C LYS A 407 -24.82 -18.88 18.32
N ALA A 408 -24.27 -19.63 17.38
CA ALA A 408 -24.10 -21.07 17.60
C ALA A 408 -22.75 -21.55 17.07
N THR A 409 -21.98 -22.17 17.97
CA THR A 409 -20.76 -22.97 17.77
C THR A 409 -19.45 -22.17 17.67
N ASP A 410 -18.73 -21.99 18.79
CA ASP A 410 -17.28 -21.70 18.82
C ASP A 410 -16.52 -22.86 19.49
N ASN A 411 -16.79 -24.10 19.05
CA ASN A 411 -15.94 -25.23 19.41
C ASN A 411 -14.82 -25.34 18.37
N GLY A 412 -13.83 -24.44 18.43
CA GLY A 412 -12.65 -24.52 17.58
C GLY A 412 -12.08 -23.18 17.10
N GLY A 413 -11.80 -22.23 17.99
CA GLY A 413 -11.01 -21.01 17.71
C GLY A 413 -11.53 -20.03 16.65
N GLN A 414 -12.79 -20.13 16.21
CA GLN A 414 -13.38 -19.27 15.18
C GLN A 414 -13.52 -17.83 15.65
N PHE A 415 -13.92 -17.64 16.91
CA PHE A 415 -14.02 -16.31 17.51
C PHE A 415 -12.64 -15.65 17.71
N TYR A 416 -11.58 -16.46 17.81
CA TYR A 416 -10.18 -16.00 17.93
C TYR A 416 -9.51 -15.70 16.57
N PHE A 417 -10.17 -15.96 15.44
CA PHE A 417 -9.60 -15.59 14.14
C PHE A 417 -9.56 -14.06 13.95
N LEU A 418 -10.44 -13.32 14.62
CA LEU A 418 -10.42 -11.86 14.62
C LEU A 418 -9.12 -11.27 15.22
N PRO A 419 -8.71 -11.61 16.47
CA PRO A 419 -7.40 -11.22 16.98
C PRO A 419 -6.22 -11.59 16.07
N VAL A 420 -6.27 -12.74 15.39
CA VAL A 420 -5.22 -13.14 14.45
C VAL A 420 -5.10 -12.15 13.30
N ILE A 421 -6.22 -11.74 12.69
CA ILE A 421 -6.23 -10.71 11.63
C ILE A 421 -5.63 -9.39 12.16
N CYS A 422 -6.00 -9.00 13.38
CA CYS A 422 -5.47 -7.80 14.04
C CYS A 422 -3.94 -7.86 14.18
N HIS A 423 -3.42 -8.98 14.68
CA HIS A 423 -1.99 -9.17 14.85
C HIS A 423 -1.26 -9.26 13.51
N THR A 424 -1.84 -9.91 12.49
CA THR A 424 -1.31 -9.96 11.12
C THR A 424 -1.14 -8.57 10.55
N LEU A 425 -2.17 -7.73 10.61
CA LEU A 425 -2.09 -6.36 10.10
C LEU A 425 -1.02 -5.54 10.83
N ASN A 426 -0.94 -5.66 12.16
CA ASN A 426 0.10 -4.99 12.93
C ASN A 426 1.50 -5.44 12.49
N ARG A 427 1.73 -6.76 12.36
CA ARG A 427 3.01 -7.32 11.90
C ARG A 427 3.35 -6.84 10.48
N ILE A 428 2.41 -6.86 9.53
CA ILE A 428 2.60 -6.32 8.18
C ILE A 428 3.06 -4.86 8.26
N CYS A 429 2.35 -4.00 8.99
CA CYS A 429 2.72 -2.59 9.13
C CYS A 429 4.14 -2.38 9.66
N THR A 430 4.62 -3.27 10.54
CA THR A 430 6.00 -3.20 11.06
C THR A 430 7.08 -3.64 10.08
N THR A 431 6.71 -4.34 9.00
CA THR A 431 7.63 -4.82 7.97
C THR A 431 7.73 -3.89 6.76
N VAL A 432 6.69 -3.07 6.50
CA VAL A 432 6.65 -2.11 5.39
C VAL A 432 7.19 -0.73 5.78
N ALA A 433 6.84 -0.27 6.98
CA ALA A 433 7.36 0.98 7.50
C ALA A 433 8.85 0.81 7.82
N LYS A 434 9.64 1.92 7.75
CA LYS A 434 11.08 1.92 8.04
C LYS A 434 11.41 0.93 9.18
N PRO A 435 12.30 -0.04 8.93
CA PRO A 435 12.39 -1.24 9.74
C PRO A 435 12.66 -0.93 11.22
N TYR A 436 12.18 -1.82 12.07
CA TYR A 436 12.77 -2.12 13.36
C TYR A 436 14.30 -1.99 13.24
N ASN A 437 14.92 -1.00 13.92
CA ASN A 437 16.36 -0.66 14.00
C ASN A 437 16.82 0.72 13.47
N TYR A 438 15.94 1.60 12.97
CA TYR A 438 16.26 3.04 13.00
C TYR A 438 15.87 3.64 14.36
N PRO A 439 16.62 4.61 14.91
CA PRO A 439 16.19 5.39 16.07
C PRO A 439 14.73 5.81 15.90
N ALA A 440 13.84 5.32 16.78
CA ALA A 440 12.43 5.70 16.77
C ALA A 440 12.26 7.22 16.94
N TYR A 441 13.30 7.88 17.45
CA TYR A 441 13.39 9.32 17.68
C TYR A 441 14.51 9.93 16.85
N THR A 442 14.25 11.10 16.26
CA THR A 442 15.20 11.84 15.43
C THR A 442 16.46 12.26 16.18
N ASN A 443 16.41 12.32 17.52
CA ASN A 443 17.58 12.47 18.37
C ASN A 443 18.24 11.11 18.62
N ALA A 444 19.44 10.90 18.09
CA ALA A 444 20.20 9.66 18.27
C ALA A 444 20.51 9.33 19.74
N ASN A 445 20.57 10.35 20.61
CA ASN A 445 20.84 10.19 22.06
C ASN A 445 19.57 10.00 22.89
N ASP A 446 18.40 9.87 22.26
CA ASP A 446 17.18 9.58 23.00
C ASP A 446 17.30 8.21 23.68
N PRO A 447 17.17 8.12 25.02
CA PRO A 447 17.29 6.84 25.73
C PRO A 447 16.28 5.80 25.23
N ARG A 448 15.19 6.25 24.60
CA ARG A 448 14.16 5.37 24.04
C ARG A 448 14.54 4.65 22.76
N ASN A 449 15.60 5.07 22.09
CA ASN A 449 16.12 4.35 20.92
C ASN A 449 16.67 2.95 21.27
N ASN A 450 16.93 2.69 22.55
CA ASN A 450 17.42 1.39 23.04
C ASN A 450 16.33 0.50 23.64
N TYR A 451 15.07 0.97 23.73
CA TYR A 451 14.00 0.18 24.35
C TYR A 451 13.43 -0.86 23.38
N LYS A 452 13.18 -2.06 23.91
CA LYS A 452 12.31 -3.06 23.31
C LYS A 452 11.20 -3.43 24.30
N MET A 453 9.95 -3.36 23.87
CA MET A 453 8.85 -3.88 24.67
C MET A 453 8.79 -5.39 24.57
N ALA A 454 8.57 -6.04 25.70
CA ALA A 454 8.42 -7.49 25.80
C ALA A 454 7.21 -7.82 26.67
N PHE A 455 6.54 -8.94 26.37
CA PHE A 455 5.47 -9.49 27.20
C PHE A 455 5.97 -10.75 27.90
N SER A 456 5.80 -10.84 29.21
CA SER A 456 6.17 -12.03 30.00
C SER A 456 4.99 -12.97 30.19
N ASN A 457 4.81 -13.92 29.27
CA ASN A 457 3.83 -14.99 29.47
C ASN A 457 4.14 -15.82 30.74
N SER A 458 5.41 -16.03 31.07
CA SER A 458 5.81 -16.82 32.25
C SER A 458 5.36 -16.22 33.59
N GLY A 459 5.30 -14.88 33.68
CA GLY A 459 4.85 -14.17 34.88
C GLY A 459 3.32 -14.14 35.04
N PHE A 460 2.58 -14.37 33.96
CA PHE A 460 1.13 -14.19 33.90
C PHE A 460 0.34 -14.99 34.96
N PRO A 461 0.60 -16.29 35.19
CA PRO A 461 -0.16 -17.05 36.19
C PRO A 461 -0.07 -16.48 37.61
N THR A 462 1.12 -15.97 37.97
CA THR A 462 1.32 -15.32 39.28
C THR A 462 0.58 -13.98 39.33
N ALA A 463 0.71 -13.16 38.29
CA ALA A 463 0.02 -11.87 38.21
C ALA A 463 -1.52 -12.03 38.24
N LEU A 464 -2.06 -13.06 37.59
CA LEU A 464 -3.49 -13.38 37.62
C LEU A 464 -3.93 -13.81 39.03
N ARG A 465 -3.18 -14.70 39.69
CA ARG A 465 -3.47 -15.12 41.07
C ARG A 465 -3.54 -13.92 42.02
N ASP A 466 -2.61 -12.98 41.88
CA ASP A 466 -2.57 -11.78 42.71
C ASP A 466 -3.77 -10.85 42.40
N ALA A 467 -4.11 -10.70 41.11
CA ALA A 467 -5.26 -9.89 40.67
C ALA A 467 -6.62 -10.44 41.13
N LEU A 468 -6.76 -11.75 41.36
CA LEU A 468 -7.98 -12.35 41.91
C LEU A 468 -8.16 -12.07 43.42
N SER A 469 -7.10 -11.65 44.12
CA SER A 469 -7.15 -11.07 45.48
C SER A 469 -8.00 -11.84 46.50
N GLY A 470 -7.79 -13.16 46.62
CA GLY A 470 -8.46 -14.02 47.61
C GLY A 470 -9.90 -14.43 47.27
N ASN A 471 -10.47 -13.88 46.19
CA ASN A 471 -11.79 -14.29 45.67
C ASN A 471 -11.71 -15.51 44.72
N GLY A 472 -10.50 -16.01 44.49
CA GLY A 472 -10.21 -17.04 43.51
C GLY A 472 -8.82 -17.65 43.66
N SER A 473 -8.51 -18.60 42.80
CA SER A 473 -7.21 -19.26 42.71
C SER A 473 -6.87 -19.51 41.25
N ALA A 474 -5.60 -19.41 40.87
CA ALA A 474 -5.13 -19.69 39.51
C ALA A 474 -3.98 -20.69 39.53
N ASN A 475 -4.02 -21.65 38.60
CA ASN A 475 -2.97 -22.65 38.39
C ASN A 475 -1.79 -22.05 37.61
N ASN A 476 -0.72 -22.82 37.44
CA ASN A 476 0.33 -22.50 36.48
C ASN A 476 -0.14 -22.81 35.05
N TRP A 477 0.65 -22.43 34.04
CA TRP A 477 0.42 -22.86 32.66
C TRP A 477 0.39 -24.38 32.57
N MET A 478 -0.64 -24.89 31.90
CA MET A 478 -0.80 -26.31 31.58
C MET A 478 -1.10 -26.46 30.10
N GLN A 479 -0.61 -27.53 29.48
CA GLN A 479 -1.02 -27.85 28.11
C GLN A 479 -2.50 -28.23 28.12
N SER A 480 -3.31 -27.63 27.25
CA SER A 480 -4.69 -28.08 27.07
C SER A 480 -4.71 -29.53 26.59
N ALA A 481 -5.67 -30.31 27.10
CA ALA A 481 -5.94 -31.66 26.60
C ALA A 481 -6.66 -31.65 25.23
N SER A 482 -7.23 -30.51 24.83
CA SER A 482 -7.78 -30.27 23.49
C SER A 482 -6.71 -29.69 22.57
N GLY A 483 -6.81 -29.95 21.27
CA GLY A 483 -5.95 -29.33 20.24
C GLY A 483 -4.57 -29.97 20.04
N LYS A 484 -3.69 -29.24 19.34
CA LYS A 484 -2.31 -29.68 18.99
C LYS A 484 -1.32 -29.22 20.07
N THR A 485 -0.25 -29.98 20.34
CA THR A 485 0.79 -29.55 21.29
C THR A 485 1.53 -28.32 20.76
N SER A 486 1.30 -27.16 21.38
CA SER A 486 2.00 -25.90 21.09
C SER A 486 2.03 -25.00 22.32
N THR A 487 2.95 -24.02 22.35
CA THR A 487 3.00 -23.01 23.42
C THR A 487 1.69 -22.21 23.52
N PHE A 488 1.03 -21.93 22.39
CA PHE A 488 -0.22 -21.18 22.36
C PHE A 488 -1.47 -22.03 22.64
N ASN A 489 -1.28 -23.34 22.80
CA ASN A 489 -2.30 -24.26 23.30
C ASN A 489 -2.12 -24.53 24.82
N GLN A 490 -1.50 -23.59 25.53
CA GLN A 490 -1.42 -23.60 26.98
C GLN A 490 -2.51 -22.74 27.60
N VAL A 491 -2.95 -23.16 28.78
CA VAL A 491 -4.05 -22.55 29.51
C VAL A 491 -3.69 -22.36 30.99
N VAL A 492 -4.18 -21.29 31.58
CA VAL A 492 -4.27 -21.11 33.03
C VAL A 492 -5.72 -21.38 33.42
N GLU A 493 -5.96 -22.50 34.10
CA GLU A 493 -7.25 -22.77 34.72
C GLU A 493 -7.31 -22.10 36.09
N PHE A 494 -8.44 -21.45 36.38
CA PHE A 494 -8.63 -20.69 37.60
C PHE A 494 -10.09 -20.69 38.04
N THR A 495 -10.32 -20.40 39.32
CA THR A 495 -11.64 -20.26 39.90
C THR A 495 -11.85 -18.86 40.44
N TYR A 496 -13.07 -18.35 40.35
CA TYR A 496 -13.49 -17.12 41.02
C TYR A 496 -14.91 -17.27 41.55
N GLN A 497 -15.09 -17.01 42.84
CA GLN A 497 -16.39 -17.16 43.51
C GLN A 497 -17.04 -18.54 43.25
N ASN A 498 -16.23 -19.61 43.23
CA ASN A 498 -16.59 -21.00 42.95
C ASN A 498 -17.07 -21.30 41.51
N ASN A 499 -16.80 -20.43 40.54
CA ASN A 499 -17.02 -20.71 39.12
C ASN A 499 -15.68 -20.92 38.44
N ALA A 500 -15.62 -21.84 37.47
CA ALA A 500 -14.41 -22.18 36.75
C ALA A 500 -14.24 -21.29 35.51
N TYR A 501 -12.99 -20.96 35.21
CA TYR A 501 -12.60 -20.15 34.08
C TYR A 501 -11.25 -20.64 33.57
N ARG A 502 -10.97 -20.31 32.31
CA ARG A 502 -9.71 -20.65 31.68
C ARG A 502 -9.20 -19.46 30.88
N THR A 503 -7.95 -19.07 31.09
CA THR A 503 -7.29 -18.06 30.27
C THR A 503 -6.29 -18.75 29.35
N TRP A 504 -6.41 -18.51 28.04
CA TRP A 504 -5.49 -19.03 27.04
C TRP A 504 -4.21 -18.21 26.97
N TYR A 505 -3.14 -18.85 26.48
CA TYR A 505 -1.85 -18.21 26.26
C TYR A 505 -1.98 -16.94 25.42
N GLN A 506 -1.49 -15.82 25.93
CA GLN A 506 -1.65 -14.53 25.27
C GLN A 506 -0.79 -14.41 24.02
N GLU A 507 -1.39 -13.93 22.94
CA GLU A 507 -0.66 -13.52 21.75
C GLU A 507 -0.21 -12.07 21.89
N SER A 508 1.04 -11.81 21.51
CA SER A 508 1.55 -10.45 21.42
C SER A 508 2.23 -10.20 20.07
N SER A 509 2.09 -8.99 19.55
CA SER A 509 2.86 -8.53 18.41
C SER A 509 3.35 -7.11 18.64
N VAL A 510 4.65 -6.90 18.41
CA VAL A 510 5.24 -5.57 18.57
C VAL A 510 4.86 -4.72 17.36
N ALA A 511 4.46 -3.48 17.62
CA ALA A 511 4.15 -2.49 16.60
C ALA A 511 5.35 -1.58 16.34
N ALA A 512 5.27 -0.76 15.29
CA ALA A 512 6.26 0.27 15.05
C ALA A 512 6.36 1.24 16.24
N LYS A 513 7.55 1.80 16.46
CA LYS A 513 7.80 2.90 17.42
C LYS A 513 7.45 2.61 18.89
N LEU A 514 7.74 1.43 19.46
CA LEU A 514 7.48 1.13 20.89
C LEU A 514 5.98 0.97 21.25
N GLY A 515 5.18 0.42 20.34
CA GLY A 515 3.82 -0.08 20.60
C GLY A 515 3.77 -1.62 20.68
N MET A 516 2.82 -2.22 21.40
CA MET A 516 2.59 -3.67 21.42
C MET A 516 1.10 -3.98 21.56
N PHE A 517 0.64 -4.87 20.70
CA PHE A 517 -0.66 -5.49 20.80
C PHE A 517 -0.57 -6.74 21.66
N VAL A 518 -1.51 -6.92 22.57
CA VAL A 518 -1.72 -8.18 23.29
C VAL A 518 -3.18 -8.59 23.15
N SER A 519 -3.42 -9.84 22.77
CA SER A 519 -4.75 -10.43 22.76
C SER A 519 -4.82 -11.67 23.64
N CYS A 520 -6.02 -11.97 24.12
CA CYS A 520 -6.25 -13.06 25.06
C CYS A 520 -7.68 -13.61 24.91
N LYS A 521 -7.81 -14.93 24.85
CA LYS A 521 -9.09 -15.63 25.02
C LYS A 521 -9.26 -16.06 26.48
N ILE A 522 -10.47 -15.89 27.01
CA ILE A 522 -10.86 -16.38 28.33
C ILE A 522 -12.17 -17.14 28.14
N ASP A 523 -12.23 -18.36 28.66
CA ASP A 523 -13.46 -19.15 28.71
C ASP A 523 -14.10 -19.02 30.08
N CYS A 524 -15.40 -18.75 30.10
CA CYS A 524 -16.25 -18.92 31.26
C CYS A 524 -16.91 -20.29 31.14
N GLU A 525 -16.40 -21.25 31.91
CA GLU A 525 -16.88 -22.63 31.86
C GLU A 525 -18.34 -22.68 32.33
N THR A 526 -19.20 -23.26 31.49
CA THR A 526 -20.57 -23.57 31.90
C THR A 526 -20.65 -25.05 32.25
N THR A 527 -21.45 -25.41 33.24
CA THR A 527 -21.56 -26.83 33.66
C THR A 527 -22.37 -27.70 32.68
N ASP A 528 -22.60 -27.22 31.46
CA ASP A 528 -23.20 -27.96 30.34
C ASP A 528 -22.05 -28.28 29.37
N ASP A 529 -21.59 -29.54 29.37
CA ASP A 529 -20.30 -30.06 28.87
C ASP A 529 -19.98 -29.81 27.37
N SER A 530 -20.64 -28.87 26.69
CA SER A 530 -20.45 -28.61 25.26
C SER A 530 -20.38 -27.14 24.85
N LYS A 531 -20.54 -26.17 25.77
CA LYS A 531 -20.62 -24.73 25.41
C LYS A 531 -20.07 -23.79 26.50
N ASP A 532 -18.81 -23.40 26.38
CA ASP A 532 -18.24 -22.33 27.20
C ASP A 532 -18.60 -20.96 26.62
N ASP A 533 -18.81 -19.95 27.45
CA ASP A 533 -18.87 -18.57 26.93
C ASP A 533 -17.45 -18.05 26.71
N HIS A 534 -17.22 -17.29 25.63
CA HIS A 534 -15.89 -16.81 25.27
C HIS A 534 -15.76 -15.31 25.45
N ILE A 535 -14.64 -14.89 26.03
CA ILE A 535 -14.28 -13.48 26.21
C ILE A 535 -12.99 -13.24 25.45
N ILE A 536 -13.00 -12.31 24.51
CA ILE A 536 -11.80 -11.87 23.79
C ILE A 536 -11.42 -10.49 24.27
N LEU A 537 -10.19 -10.38 24.75
CA LEU A 537 -9.58 -9.15 25.19
C LEU A 537 -8.53 -8.72 24.17
N LEU A 538 -8.59 -7.45 23.76
CA LEU A 538 -7.57 -6.77 22.98
C LEU A 538 -7.02 -5.61 23.80
N MET A 539 -5.69 -5.53 23.93
CA MET A 539 -5.00 -4.49 24.68
C MET A 539 -3.83 -3.91 23.90
N GLY A 540 -3.58 -2.63 24.13
CA GLY A 540 -2.48 -1.90 23.53
C GLY A 540 -1.63 -1.23 24.53
N PHE A 541 -0.33 -1.40 24.34
CA PHE A 541 0.67 -0.78 25.16
C PHE A 541 1.52 0.14 24.32
N ALA A 542 1.86 1.29 24.86
CA ALA A 542 2.86 2.17 24.28
C ALA A 542 3.80 2.68 25.37
N VAL A 543 5.03 3.02 24.97
CA VAL A 543 5.92 3.80 25.82
C VAL A 543 5.56 5.28 25.64
N PRO A 544 5.16 6.00 26.72
CA PRO A 544 4.77 7.40 26.61
C PRO A 544 5.97 8.30 26.28
N ALA A 545 5.68 9.52 25.82
CA ALA A 545 6.72 10.50 25.51
C ALA A 545 7.52 10.93 26.75
N GLU A 546 6.85 11.02 27.89
CA GLU A 546 7.42 11.31 29.20
C GLU A 546 7.27 10.06 30.09
N GLY A 547 8.38 9.36 30.34
CA GLY A 547 8.39 8.12 31.11
C GLY A 547 9.05 6.95 30.37
N HIS A 548 9.41 5.93 31.14
CA HIS A 548 10.12 4.75 30.63
C HIS A 548 9.33 3.45 30.85
N THR A 549 8.10 3.54 31.36
CA THR A 549 7.24 2.37 31.63
C THR A 549 6.15 2.27 30.56
N PRO A 550 5.94 1.07 29.97
CA PRO A 550 4.78 0.83 29.12
C PRO A 550 3.49 1.17 29.86
N VAL A 551 2.57 1.86 29.19
CA VAL A 551 1.23 2.15 29.70
C VAL A 551 0.20 1.59 28.75
N ILE A 552 -0.95 1.19 29.31
CA ILE A 552 -2.11 0.81 28.50
C ILE A 552 -2.61 2.07 27.80
N ASN A 553 -2.50 2.09 26.48
CA ASN A 553 -3.08 3.15 25.66
C ASN A 553 -4.54 2.86 25.32
N PHE A 554 -4.91 1.58 25.25
CA PHE A 554 -6.26 1.18 24.92
C PHE A 554 -6.60 -0.24 25.36
N ALA A 555 -7.90 -0.52 25.48
CA ALA A 555 -8.41 -1.88 25.53
C ALA A 555 -9.85 -1.97 25.06
N GLN A 556 -10.20 -3.17 24.61
CA GLN A 556 -11.55 -3.54 24.25
C GLN A 556 -11.81 -5.02 24.57
N VAL A 557 -13.06 -5.33 24.90
CA VAL A 557 -13.50 -6.67 25.25
C VAL A 557 -14.77 -7.03 24.51
N ILE A 558 -14.86 -8.29 24.07
CA ILE A 558 -16.09 -8.88 23.55
C ILE A 558 -16.39 -10.16 24.29
N VAL A 559 -17.66 -10.36 24.62
CA VAL A 559 -18.20 -11.53 25.29
C VAL A 559 -19.19 -12.20 24.34
N GLN A 560 -18.90 -13.43 23.97
CA GLN A 560 -19.78 -14.30 23.20
C GLN A 560 -20.51 -15.26 24.14
N PHE A 561 -21.84 -15.27 24.05
CA PHE A 561 -22.66 -16.26 24.76
C PHE A 561 -23.02 -17.41 23.81
N THR A 562 -22.33 -18.53 23.93
CA THR A 562 -22.32 -19.62 22.93
C THR A 562 -23.57 -20.48 22.92
N ASP A 563 -24.36 -20.40 23.99
CA ASP A 563 -25.68 -21.03 24.08
C ASP A 563 -26.80 -20.23 23.39
N GLY A 564 -26.50 -19.02 22.89
CA GLY A 564 -27.43 -18.12 22.23
C GLY A 564 -28.49 -17.49 23.14
N SER A 565 -28.44 -17.74 24.44
CA SER A 565 -29.41 -17.26 25.44
C SER A 565 -29.38 -15.73 25.61
N ASN A 566 -28.25 -15.11 25.28
CA ASN A 566 -28.05 -13.66 25.33
C ASN A 566 -27.45 -13.16 24.02
N THR A 567 -27.50 -11.85 23.80
CA THR A 567 -26.76 -11.20 22.71
C THR A 567 -25.33 -10.96 23.17
N ASN A 568 -24.36 -11.10 22.27
CA ASN A 568 -22.96 -10.81 22.56
C ASN A 568 -22.81 -9.38 23.12
N ILE A 569 -21.92 -9.23 24.09
CA ILE A 569 -21.59 -7.93 24.68
C ILE A 569 -20.28 -7.46 24.07
N GLN A 570 -20.25 -6.21 23.64
CA GLN A 570 -19.04 -5.54 23.19
C GLN A 570 -18.82 -4.31 24.08
N SER A 571 -17.62 -4.12 24.62
CA SER A 571 -17.26 -2.87 25.28
C SER A 571 -16.99 -1.76 24.25
N GLY A 572 -17.05 -0.50 24.69
CA GLY A 572 -16.37 0.58 23.97
C GLY A 572 -14.86 0.33 23.85
N ALA A 573 -14.21 1.03 22.93
CA ALA A 573 -12.76 1.15 22.91
C ALA A 573 -12.37 2.35 23.78
N TYR A 574 -11.64 2.10 24.86
CA TYR A 574 -11.30 3.12 25.86
C TYR A 574 -9.81 3.45 25.82
N ASN A 575 -9.46 4.74 25.93
CA ASN A 575 -8.07 5.23 25.93
C ASN A 575 -7.73 6.09 27.17
N ALA A 576 -8.65 6.20 28.13
CA ALA A 576 -8.47 6.87 29.41
C ALA A 576 -9.09 6.02 30.52
N ASP A 577 -8.40 5.89 31.65
CA ASP A 577 -8.78 5.00 32.76
C ASP A 577 -9.19 3.60 32.28
N VAL A 578 -8.40 3.05 31.35
CA VAL A 578 -8.79 2.00 30.41
C VAL A 578 -9.41 0.77 31.10
N ILE A 579 -8.75 0.23 32.12
CA ILE A 579 -9.21 -0.98 32.83
C ILE A 579 -10.56 -0.74 33.53
N ASN A 580 -10.70 0.39 34.23
CA ASN A 580 -11.94 0.68 34.95
C ASN A 580 -13.08 1.05 34.00
N ALA A 581 -12.79 1.74 32.89
CA ALA A 581 -13.77 2.07 31.88
C ALA A 581 -14.35 0.80 31.21
N VAL A 582 -13.49 -0.16 30.82
CA VAL A 582 -13.93 -1.47 30.32
C VAL A 582 -14.75 -2.22 31.38
N TYR A 583 -14.28 -2.25 32.62
CA TYR A 583 -14.98 -2.89 33.73
C TYR A 583 -16.39 -2.34 33.94
N ASN A 584 -16.53 -1.02 34.04
CA ASN A 584 -17.81 -0.36 34.30
C ASN A 584 -18.79 -0.56 33.14
N ASP A 585 -18.31 -0.52 31.91
CA ASP A 585 -19.12 -0.76 30.72
C ASP A 585 -19.65 -2.21 30.67
N LEU A 586 -18.79 -3.19 30.94
CA LEU A 586 -19.19 -4.59 31.02
C LEU A 586 -20.18 -4.83 32.17
N GLN A 587 -19.90 -4.29 33.36
CA GLN A 587 -20.83 -4.37 34.51
C GLN A 587 -22.22 -3.87 34.12
N ASN A 588 -22.30 -2.68 33.50
CA ASN A 588 -23.56 -2.11 33.05
C ASN A 588 -24.27 -3.01 32.03
N LYS A 589 -23.55 -3.54 31.03
CA LYS A 589 -24.14 -4.41 29.99
C LYS A 589 -24.54 -5.79 30.52
N LEU A 590 -23.89 -6.29 31.56
CA LEU A 590 -24.22 -7.57 32.22
C LEU A 590 -25.44 -7.49 33.16
N THR A 591 -25.88 -6.29 33.57
CA THR A 591 -27.06 -6.16 34.45
C THR A 591 -28.35 -6.73 33.85
N GLY A 592 -28.44 -6.76 32.52
CA GLY A 592 -29.63 -7.21 31.78
C GLY A 592 -29.57 -8.63 31.23
N ILE A 593 -28.50 -9.39 31.48
CA ILE A 593 -28.36 -10.73 30.90
C ILE A 593 -29.08 -11.80 31.72
N SER A 594 -29.70 -12.75 31.01
CA SER A 594 -30.35 -13.92 31.62
C SER A 594 -29.30 -14.97 32.02
N MET A 595 -29.44 -15.52 33.22
CA MET A 595 -28.56 -16.56 33.75
C MET A 595 -29.34 -17.63 34.49
N ASN A 596 -29.06 -18.90 34.23
CA ASN A 596 -29.52 -20.04 35.02
C ASN A 596 -28.44 -20.52 36.00
N ASN A 597 -28.68 -21.64 36.69
CA ASN A 597 -27.72 -22.19 37.67
C ASN A 597 -26.39 -22.63 37.06
N ASN A 598 -26.38 -23.03 35.80
CA ASN A 598 -25.20 -23.51 35.08
C ASN A 598 -24.38 -22.35 34.49
N GLN A 599 -24.95 -21.15 34.45
CA GLN A 599 -24.37 -19.92 33.87
C GLN A 599 -24.01 -18.89 34.95
N ARG A 600 -23.90 -19.29 36.22
CA ARG A 600 -23.69 -18.36 37.34
C ARG A 600 -22.40 -17.57 37.23
N GLY A 601 -21.40 -18.11 36.54
CA GLY A 601 -20.12 -17.44 36.24
C GLY A 601 -20.27 -16.16 35.42
N ARG A 602 -21.35 -16.01 34.63
CA ARG A 602 -21.59 -14.82 33.81
C ARG A 602 -21.64 -13.52 34.59
N ARG A 603 -22.11 -13.57 35.84
CA ARG A 603 -22.20 -12.38 36.72
C ARG A 603 -20.85 -11.77 37.07
N TYR A 604 -19.77 -12.55 36.94
CA TYR A 604 -18.42 -12.12 37.30
C TYR A 604 -17.55 -11.84 36.07
N ILE A 605 -18.09 -11.89 34.85
CA ILE A 605 -17.33 -11.66 33.61
C ILE A 605 -16.55 -10.34 33.66
N ALA A 606 -17.17 -9.26 34.17
CA ALA A 606 -16.47 -7.98 34.30
C ALA A 606 -15.30 -8.05 35.32
N ASP A 607 -15.48 -8.72 36.46
CA ASP A 607 -14.42 -8.88 37.47
C ASP A 607 -13.25 -9.72 36.92
N ILE A 608 -13.57 -10.82 36.21
CA ILE A 608 -12.57 -11.70 35.59
C ILE A 608 -11.82 -10.99 34.47
N THR A 609 -12.53 -10.22 33.66
CA THR A 609 -11.92 -9.39 32.61
C THR A 609 -10.96 -8.39 33.23
N LYS A 610 -11.37 -7.68 34.28
CA LYS A 610 -10.50 -6.74 35.01
C LYS A 610 -9.28 -7.42 35.62
N ALA A 611 -9.43 -8.60 36.21
CA ALA A 611 -8.31 -9.36 36.75
C ALA A 611 -7.30 -9.76 35.66
N ASN A 612 -7.78 -10.24 34.51
CA ASN A 612 -6.94 -10.57 33.37
C ASN A 612 -6.22 -9.34 32.80
N MET A 613 -6.92 -8.21 32.63
CA MET A 613 -6.30 -6.95 32.17
C MET A 613 -5.19 -6.46 33.12
N ASN A 614 -5.44 -6.54 34.43
CA ASN A 614 -4.42 -6.20 35.44
C ASN A 614 -3.20 -7.13 35.36
N ALA A 615 -3.44 -8.43 35.17
CA ALA A 615 -2.37 -9.41 35.04
C ALA A 615 -1.55 -9.22 33.76
N ILE A 616 -2.20 -8.95 32.61
CA ILE A 616 -1.51 -8.62 31.36
C ILE A 616 -0.67 -7.36 31.54
N ASN A 617 -1.25 -6.30 32.14
CA ASN A 617 -0.53 -5.06 32.40
C ASN A 617 0.72 -5.26 33.27
N ALA A 618 0.63 -6.10 34.31
CA ALA A 618 1.77 -6.43 35.17
C ALA A 618 2.87 -7.25 34.47
N CYS A 619 2.54 -7.92 33.36
CA CYS A 619 3.48 -8.73 32.58
C CYS A 619 4.17 -7.96 31.44
N MET A 620 3.82 -6.70 31.24
CA MET A 620 4.48 -5.84 30.27
C MET A 620 5.82 -5.36 30.81
N ASN A 621 6.88 -5.68 30.07
CA ASN A 621 8.25 -5.36 30.42
C ASN A 621 8.92 -4.52 29.34
N TYR A 622 10.01 -3.86 29.72
CA TYR A 622 10.94 -3.19 28.83
C TYR A 622 12.33 -3.81 28.99
N SER A 623 13.09 -3.91 27.89
CA SER A 623 14.49 -4.33 27.88
C SER A 623 15.35 -3.38 27.07
#